data_AF-A0A8T0S8J2-F1
#
_entry.id   AF-A0A8T0S8J2-F1
#
_cell.length_a   1.000
_cell.length_b   1.000
_cell.length_c   1.000
_cell.angle_alpha   90.00
_cell.angle_beta   90.00
_cell.angle_gamma   90.00
#
_symmetry.space_group_name_H-M   'P 1'
#
loop_
_entity.id
_entity.type
_entity.pdbx_description
1 polymer ?
#
loop_
_entity_poly.entity_id
_entity_poly.type
_entity_poly.pdbx_seq_one_letter_code
_entity_poly.pdbx_strand_id
1 'polypeptide(L)'
;MPPPAGLLPWPSPSTTRLTTPTPTRPPPRTARVRPPPPPPPYTRVRLPPPPPPPTMPPPPRLEPAAPKPTAASTPFPPDTVSTASSSSTCLDCVHFGKCSGCTHEVDLDKPPVLQEVANFFKGHGVGDFTFSRGRLSQWRCRAKLAVRGTPENPLIGLYQEGTHVVTDIPECRAHHPSINAAVKLLRQGISELNIQPYDEDAGTRELRYVQMAVTMYNTSIPVDKRYEQGRVQVSLVWNSRDERSQNAEKLALLIEFLWRNGGPKGSVHLIHSIWANFQTSTSNIIFGHKWRHLKGERDLWEHYGGVDISLDPCSFGQANTLSFNSLLHKLNKYVPRGSTVVDMYSGAGVIGLSVAASRKCRSVKCVEINKQLKMSFEKSASRLPTNLGIASICYHCFAESCFI
;
A
#
# COMPACT_ATOMS: atom_id res chain seq x y z
N MET A 1 10.12 6.98 -38.02
CA MET A 1 11.43 7.58 -37.68
C MET A 1 12.50 6.51 -37.88
N PRO A 2 13.64 6.80 -38.53
CA PRO A 2 14.78 5.87 -38.50
C PRO A 2 15.40 5.86 -37.09
N PRO A 3 16.02 4.74 -36.66
CA PRO A 3 16.75 4.70 -35.39
C PRO A 3 18.04 5.55 -35.48
N PRO A 4 18.51 6.14 -34.36
CA PRO A 4 19.79 6.85 -34.32
C PRO A 4 20.96 5.88 -34.57
N ALA A 5 22.01 6.39 -35.22
CA ALA A 5 23.13 5.62 -35.72
C ALA A 5 23.90 4.91 -34.59
N GLY A 6 24.09 3.59 -34.71
CA GLY A 6 24.94 2.79 -33.82
C GLY A 6 24.42 1.41 -33.38
N LEU A 7 23.20 1.01 -33.75
CA LEU A 7 22.65 -0.32 -33.44
C LEU A 7 22.25 -1.09 -34.71
N LEU A 8 22.45 -2.41 -34.68
CA LEU A 8 22.13 -3.33 -35.78
C LEU A 8 20.63 -3.29 -36.16
N PRO A 9 20.29 -3.49 -37.46
CA PRO A 9 18.90 -3.47 -37.92
C PRO A 9 18.08 -4.65 -37.39
N TRP A 10 16.77 -4.42 -37.25
CA TRP A 10 15.79 -5.45 -36.85
C TRP A 10 15.78 -6.61 -37.86
N PRO A 11 15.65 -7.88 -37.41
CA PRO A 11 15.62 -9.02 -38.31
C PRO A 11 14.34 -9.02 -39.16
N SER A 12 14.49 -9.31 -40.45
CA SER A 12 13.38 -9.45 -41.39
C SER A 12 12.66 -10.80 -41.22
N PRO A 13 11.34 -10.88 -41.43
CA PRO A 13 10.61 -12.15 -41.34
C PRO A 13 11.01 -13.07 -42.49
N SER A 14 11.46 -14.28 -42.18
CA SER A 14 11.81 -15.32 -43.15
C SER A 14 10.56 -16.05 -43.66
N THR A 15 10.36 -16.00 -44.98
CA THR A 15 9.39 -16.83 -45.72
C THR A 15 10.03 -18.18 -46.03
N THR A 16 9.88 -19.15 -45.14
CA THR A 16 10.22 -20.55 -45.44
C THR A 16 8.95 -21.34 -45.76
N ARG A 17 8.89 -21.81 -47.00
CA ARG A 17 7.82 -22.61 -47.60
C ARG A 17 7.80 -24.00 -46.96
N LEU A 18 6.74 -24.35 -46.23
CA LEU A 18 6.52 -25.68 -45.66
C LEU A 18 6.18 -26.68 -46.78
N THR A 19 7.05 -27.68 -46.96
CA THR A 19 6.84 -28.86 -47.80
C THR A 19 5.82 -29.81 -47.15
N THR A 20 4.91 -30.33 -47.96
CA THR A 20 3.88 -31.32 -47.60
C THR A 20 4.49 -32.66 -47.14
N PRO A 21 4.00 -33.28 -46.05
CA PRO A 21 4.40 -34.63 -45.67
C PRO A 21 3.54 -35.71 -46.36
N THR A 22 4.19 -36.81 -46.74
CA THR A 22 3.66 -38.07 -47.27
C THR A 22 2.74 -38.79 -46.25
N PRO A 23 1.73 -39.58 -46.69
CA PRO A 23 0.72 -40.12 -45.79
C PRO A 23 1.20 -41.42 -45.10
N THR A 24 1.23 -41.41 -43.77
CA THR A 24 1.35 -42.62 -42.94
C THR A 24 -0.02 -43.05 -42.36
N ARG A 25 -0.19 -44.38 -42.30
CA ARG A 25 -1.35 -45.21 -41.89
C ARG A 25 -2.22 -44.65 -40.74
N PRO A 26 -3.56 -44.85 -40.74
CA PRO A 26 -4.43 -44.31 -39.70
C PRO A 26 -4.33 -45.11 -38.38
N PRO A 27 -4.43 -44.43 -37.21
CA PRO A 27 -4.59 -45.08 -35.90
C PRO A 27 -6.07 -45.38 -35.58
N PRO A 28 -6.36 -46.26 -34.61
CA PRO A 28 -7.68 -46.86 -34.42
C PRO A 28 -8.68 -45.92 -33.75
N ARG A 29 -9.96 -46.13 -34.04
CA ARG A 29 -11.10 -45.49 -33.35
C ARG A 29 -11.12 -45.87 -31.86
N THR A 30 -11.03 -44.90 -30.96
CA THR A 30 -11.46 -45.08 -29.56
C THR A 30 -12.14 -43.82 -28.97
N ALA A 31 -13.28 -44.11 -28.34
CA ALA A 31 -14.02 -43.45 -27.26
C ALA A 31 -14.36 -41.94 -27.32
N ARG A 32 -15.68 -41.66 -27.32
CA ARG A 32 -16.26 -40.34 -27.00
C ARG A 32 -15.83 -39.90 -25.60
N VAL A 33 -15.11 -38.78 -25.51
CA VAL A 33 -14.79 -38.10 -24.24
C VAL A 33 -16.04 -37.42 -23.71
N ARG A 34 -16.43 -37.70 -22.46
CA ARG A 34 -17.52 -36.98 -21.76
C ARG A 34 -17.07 -35.55 -21.43
N PRO A 35 -17.97 -34.55 -21.50
CA PRO A 35 -17.66 -33.21 -21.03
C PRO A 35 -17.34 -33.21 -19.51
N PRO A 36 -16.49 -32.27 -19.06
CA PRO A 36 -16.09 -32.20 -17.66
C PRO A 36 -17.27 -31.87 -16.72
N PRO A 37 -17.22 -32.32 -15.46
CA PRO A 37 -18.25 -32.01 -14.48
C PRO A 37 -18.30 -30.50 -14.17
N PRO A 38 -19.47 -29.97 -13.77
CA PRO A 38 -19.61 -28.57 -13.39
C PRO A 38 -18.73 -28.21 -12.17
N PRO A 39 -18.29 -26.95 -12.06
CA PRO A 39 -17.45 -26.51 -10.95
C PRO A 39 -18.17 -26.66 -9.59
N PRO A 40 -17.42 -26.85 -8.49
CA PRO A 40 -17.99 -27.01 -7.15
C PRO A 40 -18.76 -25.75 -6.71
N PRO A 41 -19.75 -25.89 -5.80
CA PRO A 41 -20.67 -24.80 -5.48
C PRO A 41 -19.97 -23.61 -4.79
N TYR A 42 -20.27 -22.41 -5.29
CA TYR A 42 -19.86 -21.12 -4.72
C TYR A 42 -20.36 -20.95 -3.28
N THR A 43 -19.52 -20.39 -2.40
CA THR A 43 -19.96 -19.89 -1.10
C THR A 43 -20.56 -18.48 -1.28
N ARG A 44 -21.89 -18.37 -1.40
CA ARG A 44 -22.58 -17.07 -1.20
C ARG A 44 -22.66 -16.81 0.30
N VAL A 45 -22.06 -15.72 0.78
CA VAL A 45 -22.46 -15.17 2.08
C VAL A 45 -23.80 -14.48 1.86
N ARG A 46 -24.90 -15.15 2.22
CA ARG A 46 -26.26 -14.58 2.18
C ARG A 46 -26.53 -13.97 3.56
N LEU A 47 -26.64 -12.65 3.64
CA LEU A 47 -27.08 -11.99 4.87
C LEU A 47 -28.54 -12.38 5.17
N PRO A 48 -28.92 -12.61 6.44
CA PRO A 48 -30.30 -12.89 6.82
C PRO A 48 -31.23 -11.71 6.50
N PRO A 49 -32.52 -11.96 6.21
CA PRO A 49 -33.49 -10.88 6.00
C PRO A 49 -33.67 -10.05 7.28
N PRO A 50 -33.88 -8.73 7.17
CA PRO A 50 -34.08 -7.87 8.33
C PRO A 50 -35.39 -8.22 9.06
N PRO A 51 -35.43 -8.11 10.41
CA PRO A 51 -36.68 -8.22 11.16
C PRO A 51 -37.62 -7.06 10.81
N PRO A 52 -38.95 -7.25 10.93
CA PRO A 52 -39.91 -6.17 10.70
C PRO A 52 -39.67 -5.02 11.69
N PRO A 53 -39.89 -3.76 11.27
CA PRO A 53 -39.63 -2.60 12.10
C PRO A 53 -40.57 -2.60 13.33
N PRO A 54 -40.05 -2.27 14.53
CA PRO A 54 -40.91 -2.04 15.70
C PRO A 54 -41.77 -0.79 15.48
N THR A 55 -43.04 -0.88 15.87
CA THR A 55 -43.98 0.24 15.89
C THR A 55 -43.49 1.31 16.87
N MET A 56 -43.20 2.51 16.35
CA MET A 56 -42.77 3.64 17.17
C MET A 56 -43.96 4.29 17.91
N PRO A 57 -43.84 4.58 19.21
CA PRO A 57 -44.76 5.49 19.89
C PRO A 57 -44.53 6.96 19.47
N PRO A 58 -45.54 7.83 19.62
CA PRO A 58 -45.50 9.21 19.13
C PRO A 58 -44.45 10.07 19.88
N PRO A 59 -43.89 11.10 19.21
CA PRO A 59 -42.82 11.92 19.78
C PRO A 59 -43.35 12.85 20.90
N PRO A 60 -42.56 13.10 21.96
CA PRO A 60 -42.92 14.07 22.98
C PRO A 60 -42.77 15.52 22.50
N ARG A 61 -43.62 16.38 23.06
CA ARG A 61 -43.79 17.81 22.75
C ARG A 61 -42.57 18.61 23.25
N LEU A 62 -41.97 19.42 22.39
CA LEU A 62 -40.88 20.35 22.72
C LEU A 62 -41.44 21.63 23.36
N GLU A 63 -40.89 22.02 24.52
CA GLU A 63 -41.08 23.34 25.13
C GLU A 63 -39.92 24.30 24.80
N PRO A 64 -40.12 25.65 24.84
CA PRO A 64 -39.18 26.62 24.29
C PRO A 64 -37.99 26.93 25.22
N ALA A 65 -36.84 27.24 24.59
CA ALA A 65 -35.58 27.57 25.25
C ALA A 65 -35.56 28.96 25.91
N ALA A 66 -34.85 29.07 27.05
CA ALA A 66 -34.53 30.31 27.74
C ALA A 66 -33.09 30.81 27.43
N PRO A 67 -32.78 32.11 27.56
CA PRO A 67 -31.61 32.74 26.93
C PRO A 67 -30.32 32.72 27.77
N LYS A 68 -29.19 32.88 27.06
CA LYS A 68 -27.78 32.92 27.52
C LYS A 68 -27.47 34.09 28.47
N PRO A 69 -26.44 33.98 29.33
CA PRO A 69 -25.71 35.12 29.84
C PRO A 69 -24.31 35.29 29.20
N THR A 70 -23.95 36.55 29.01
CA THR A 70 -22.70 37.13 28.53
C THR A 70 -21.73 37.45 29.68
N ALA A 71 -20.43 37.24 29.46
CA ALA A 71 -19.28 37.96 30.05
C ALA A 71 -18.00 37.32 29.49
N ALA A 72 -16.80 37.91 29.46
CA ALA A 72 -16.27 39.27 29.33
C ALA A 72 -14.75 39.05 29.09
N SER A 73 -14.13 39.92 28.30
CA SER A 73 -12.75 39.85 27.78
C SER A 73 -11.65 40.17 28.80
N THR A 74 -10.42 39.66 28.60
CA THR A 74 -9.17 40.47 28.44
C THR A 74 -7.93 39.60 28.08
N PRO A 75 -6.86 40.18 27.49
CA PRO A 75 -5.94 39.53 26.53
C PRO A 75 -4.45 39.47 26.96
N PHE A 76 -3.65 38.58 26.35
CA PHE A 76 -2.16 38.61 26.34
C PHE A 76 -1.59 37.72 25.19
N PRO A 77 -0.33 37.92 24.73
CA PRO A 77 0.09 38.51 23.45
C PRO A 77 0.36 37.51 22.31
N PRO A 78 0.64 37.98 21.06
CA PRO A 78 0.83 37.10 19.92
C PRO A 78 2.29 36.65 19.82
N ASP A 79 2.58 35.40 20.15
CA ASP A 79 3.76 34.74 19.59
C ASP A 79 3.41 34.30 18.17
N THR A 80 3.91 35.09 17.23
CA THR A 80 4.03 34.78 15.80
C THR A 80 4.74 33.45 15.61
N VAL A 81 3.98 32.35 15.63
CA VAL A 81 4.34 31.14 14.92
C VAL A 81 4.12 31.44 13.44
N SER A 82 5.19 31.94 12.82
CA SER A 82 5.32 32.04 11.38
C SER A 82 5.03 30.66 10.79
N THR A 83 3.85 30.50 10.20
CA THR A 83 3.55 29.45 9.23
C THR A 83 4.35 29.74 7.97
N ALA A 84 5.66 29.53 8.04
CA ALA A 84 6.49 29.42 6.85
C ALA A 84 6.15 28.09 6.16
N SER A 85 5.06 28.05 5.40
CA SER A 85 4.94 27.09 4.32
C SER A 85 5.99 27.47 3.29
N SER A 86 7.20 26.91 3.42
CA SER A 86 8.22 27.04 2.39
C SER A 86 7.63 26.50 1.10
N SER A 87 7.24 27.41 0.19
CA SER A 87 6.74 27.14 -1.15
C SER A 87 7.84 26.65 -2.07
N SER A 88 8.80 25.89 -1.54
CA SER A 88 9.86 25.27 -2.33
C SER A 88 9.19 24.24 -3.23
N THR A 89 9.30 24.46 -4.54
CA THR A 89 9.00 23.46 -5.56
C THR A 89 10.15 22.45 -5.68
N CYS A 90 11.22 22.65 -4.90
CA CYS A 90 12.37 21.76 -4.79
C CYS A 90 12.23 20.81 -3.58
N LEU A 91 12.74 19.58 -3.71
CA LEU A 91 12.81 18.61 -2.62
C LEU A 91 13.94 18.90 -1.62
N ASP A 92 15.00 19.57 -2.07
CA ASP A 92 16.21 19.91 -1.31
C ASP A 92 16.76 18.67 -0.56
N CYS A 93 17.00 17.59 -1.32
CA CYS A 93 17.38 16.29 -0.79
C CYS A 93 18.88 16.05 -0.94
N VAL A 94 19.60 15.95 0.18
CA VAL A 94 21.05 15.65 0.20
C VAL A 94 21.41 14.28 -0.39
N HIS A 95 20.42 13.41 -0.57
CA HIS A 95 20.57 12.07 -1.15
C HIS A 95 20.28 12.02 -2.65
N PHE A 96 19.80 13.12 -3.24
CA PHE A 96 19.45 13.14 -4.66
C PHE A 96 20.67 12.79 -5.53
N GLY A 97 20.44 12.06 -6.62
CA GLY A 97 21.49 11.52 -7.49
C GLY A 97 22.27 10.33 -6.92
N LYS A 98 22.32 10.12 -5.60
CA LYS A 98 22.96 8.94 -4.96
C LYS A 98 21.99 7.82 -4.62
N CYS A 99 20.75 8.19 -4.34
CA CYS A 99 19.65 7.28 -4.05
C CYS A 99 18.77 7.13 -5.28
N SER A 100 18.40 5.90 -5.64
CA SER A 100 17.52 5.59 -6.80
C SER A 100 16.04 5.96 -6.61
N GLY A 101 15.68 6.60 -5.49
CA GLY A 101 14.28 6.82 -5.11
C GLY A 101 13.56 7.93 -5.86
N CYS A 102 14.26 9.00 -6.25
CA CYS A 102 13.68 10.18 -6.90
C CYS A 102 14.47 10.53 -8.16
N THR A 103 13.77 10.70 -9.28
CA THR A 103 14.37 11.06 -10.58
C THR A 103 14.30 12.55 -10.88
N HIS A 104 13.57 13.32 -10.07
CA HIS A 104 13.38 14.75 -10.21
C HIS A 104 13.33 15.40 -8.84
N GLU A 105 13.93 16.58 -8.68
CA GLU A 105 13.95 17.30 -7.40
C GLU A 105 13.50 18.75 -7.48
N VAL A 106 13.58 19.42 -8.63
CA VAL A 106 13.08 20.80 -8.84
C VAL A 106 11.70 20.79 -9.49
N ASP A 107 11.01 21.93 -9.55
CA ASP A 107 9.74 22.10 -10.26
C ASP A 107 8.71 20.98 -10.01
N LEU A 108 8.68 20.44 -8.79
CA LEU A 108 7.86 19.27 -8.45
C LEU A 108 6.35 19.56 -8.50
N ASP A 109 5.96 20.83 -8.51
CA ASP A 109 4.59 21.26 -8.74
C ASP A 109 4.19 21.20 -10.22
N LYS A 110 5.16 21.23 -11.14
CA LYS A 110 5.00 21.15 -12.60
C LYS A 110 6.11 20.31 -13.25
N PRO A 111 6.22 19.01 -12.90
CA PRO A 111 7.32 18.19 -13.39
C PRO A 111 7.21 17.99 -14.92
N PRO A 112 8.34 17.84 -15.64
CA PRO A 112 8.37 17.69 -17.10
C PRO A 112 7.43 16.60 -17.64
N VAL A 113 7.24 15.52 -16.87
CA VAL A 113 6.33 14.41 -17.20
C VAL A 113 4.89 14.86 -17.45
N LEU A 114 4.43 15.98 -16.87
CA LEU A 114 3.08 16.50 -17.16
C LEU A 114 2.94 16.95 -18.61
N GLN A 115 3.98 17.58 -19.16
CA GLN A 115 3.97 18.00 -20.55
C GLN A 115 4.05 16.80 -21.50
N GLU A 116 4.83 15.77 -21.14
CA GLU A 116 4.90 14.51 -21.89
C GLU A 116 3.54 13.81 -21.93
N VAL A 117 2.85 13.72 -20.80
CA VAL A 117 1.50 13.15 -20.70
C VAL A 117 0.50 13.96 -21.52
N ALA A 118 0.53 15.29 -21.42
CA ALA A 118 -0.35 16.16 -22.20
C ALA A 118 -0.12 15.98 -23.71
N ASN A 119 1.14 15.92 -24.15
CA ASN A 119 1.49 15.72 -25.55
C ASN A 119 1.05 14.33 -26.05
N PHE A 120 1.30 13.28 -25.26
CA PHE A 120 0.91 11.91 -25.58
C PHE A 120 -0.59 11.82 -25.83
N PHE A 121 -1.41 12.32 -24.91
CA PHE A 121 -2.86 12.22 -25.03
C PHE A 121 -3.46 13.18 -26.07
N LYS A 122 -2.87 14.37 -26.25
CA LYS A 122 -3.23 15.26 -27.35
C LYS A 122 -3.04 14.57 -28.70
N GLY A 123 -1.97 13.80 -28.86
CA GLY A 123 -1.73 12.95 -30.04
C GLY A 123 -2.81 11.88 -30.26
N HIS A 124 -3.61 11.56 -29.25
CA HIS A 124 -4.74 10.62 -29.30
C HIS A 124 -6.11 11.31 -29.25
N GLY A 125 -6.17 12.63 -29.47
CA GLY A 125 -7.42 13.39 -29.50
C GLY A 125 -8.04 13.67 -28.13
N VAL A 126 -7.30 13.46 -27.03
CA VAL A 126 -7.74 13.81 -25.68
C VAL A 126 -7.03 15.10 -25.26
N GLY A 127 -7.78 16.19 -25.09
CA GLY A 127 -7.23 17.53 -24.84
C GLY A 127 -7.45 18.09 -23.43
N ASP A 128 -8.40 17.55 -22.68
CA ASP A 128 -8.77 18.06 -21.35
C ASP A 128 -8.22 17.14 -20.24
N PHE A 129 -7.16 17.59 -19.58
CA PHE A 129 -6.58 16.91 -18.43
C PHE A 129 -6.57 17.81 -17.21
N THR A 130 -7.04 17.25 -16.09
CA THR A 130 -6.86 17.88 -14.79
C THR A 130 -5.76 17.15 -14.03
N PHE A 131 -4.75 17.92 -13.60
CA PHE A 131 -3.71 17.42 -12.71
C PHE A 131 -4.10 17.70 -11.25
N SER A 132 -3.70 16.82 -10.35
CA SER A 132 -3.81 17.06 -8.92
C SER A 132 -2.56 16.56 -8.23
N ARG A 133 -1.98 17.46 -7.45
CA ARG A 133 -0.78 17.20 -6.67
C ARG A 133 -1.12 17.03 -5.20
N GLY A 134 -0.40 16.12 -4.57
CA GLY A 134 -0.33 16.04 -3.11
C GLY A 134 0.79 16.93 -2.57
N ARG A 135 1.27 16.54 -1.38
CA ARG A 135 2.47 17.13 -0.75
C ARG A 135 3.71 16.80 -1.60
N LEU A 136 4.61 17.77 -1.75
CA LEU A 136 5.84 17.60 -2.54
C LEU A 136 6.94 16.86 -1.76
N SER A 137 6.94 17.01 -0.43
CA SER A 137 7.79 16.28 0.49
C SER A 137 6.94 15.45 1.46
N GLN A 138 7.57 14.50 2.12
CA GLN A 138 7.00 13.69 3.20
C GLN A 138 5.69 12.96 2.85
N TRP A 139 5.46 12.67 1.58
CA TRP A 139 4.21 12.06 1.10
C TRP A 139 4.23 10.54 1.16
N ARG A 140 5.41 9.92 1.28
CA ARG A 140 5.60 8.47 1.19
C ARG A 140 5.35 7.81 2.54
N CYS A 141 4.22 7.14 2.65
CA CYS A 141 3.75 6.42 3.82
C CYS A 141 4.11 4.92 3.81
N ARG A 142 4.74 4.42 2.74
CA ARG A 142 5.23 3.04 2.64
C ARG A 142 6.63 2.98 2.06
N ALA A 143 7.55 2.36 2.79
CA ALA A 143 8.94 2.18 2.41
C ALA A 143 9.38 0.72 2.60
N LYS A 144 10.24 0.24 1.71
CA LYS A 144 10.97 -1.02 1.82
C LYS A 144 12.43 -0.66 1.69
N LEU A 145 13.20 -0.86 2.74
CA LEU A 145 14.58 -0.40 2.84
C LEU A 145 15.48 -1.61 3.03
N ALA A 146 16.54 -1.70 2.23
CA ALA A 146 17.60 -2.67 2.41
C ALA A 146 18.40 -2.31 3.67
N VAL A 147 18.81 -3.34 4.41
CA VAL A 147 19.64 -3.20 5.61
C VAL A 147 20.98 -3.89 5.36
N ARG A 148 22.05 -3.10 5.28
CA ARG A 148 23.43 -3.53 4.97
C ARG A 148 24.43 -2.84 5.92
N GLY A 149 25.72 -3.06 5.70
CA GLY A 149 26.79 -2.47 6.52
C GLY A 149 27.11 -3.32 7.75
N THR A 150 27.43 -2.66 8.86
CA THR A 150 27.78 -3.33 10.13
C THR A 150 26.89 -2.82 11.26
N PRO A 151 26.86 -3.48 12.42
CA PRO A 151 26.15 -2.97 13.60
C PRO A 151 26.60 -1.56 14.02
N GLU A 152 27.89 -1.24 13.87
CA GLU A 152 28.49 0.05 14.20
C GLU A 152 28.14 1.13 13.17
N ASN A 153 28.00 0.74 11.89
CA ASN A 153 27.62 1.62 10.81
C ASN A 153 26.56 0.97 9.90
N PRO A 154 25.30 0.87 10.37
CA PRO A 154 24.25 0.21 9.62
C PRO A 154 23.73 1.13 8.51
N LEU A 155 23.67 0.62 7.29
CA LEU A 155 23.12 1.32 6.13
C LEU A 155 21.66 0.89 5.96
N ILE A 156 20.73 1.84 6.03
CA ILE A 156 19.29 1.58 5.88
C ILE A 156 18.77 2.44 4.75
N GLY A 157 18.56 1.84 3.58
CA GLY A 157 18.22 2.64 2.41
C GLY A 157 17.89 1.87 1.14
N LEU A 158 18.23 2.46 0.00
CA LEU A 158 17.94 1.93 -1.33
C LEU A 158 19.23 1.58 -2.06
N TYR A 159 19.15 0.67 -3.01
CA TYR A 159 20.27 0.39 -3.91
C TYR A 159 20.53 1.56 -4.85
N GLN A 160 21.79 1.79 -5.18
CA GLN A 160 22.18 2.66 -6.29
C GLN A 160 21.69 2.02 -7.60
N GLU A 161 21.30 2.86 -8.55
CA GLU A 161 20.74 2.40 -9.82
C GLU A 161 21.71 1.45 -10.54
N GLY A 162 21.19 0.30 -10.97
CA GLY A 162 21.97 -0.73 -11.66
C GLY A 162 22.94 -1.54 -10.80
N THR A 163 22.89 -1.43 -9.46
CA THR A 163 23.84 -2.13 -8.56
C THR A 163 23.14 -2.79 -7.36
N HIS A 164 23.91 -3.57 -6.58
CA HIS A 164 23.54 -4.05 -5.23
C HIS A 164 24.23 -3.25 -4.11
N VAL A 165 24.73 -2.05 -4.40
CA VAL A 165 25.34 -1.16 -3.40
C VAL A 165 24.25 -0.33 -2.74
N VAL A 166 24.09 -0.46 -1.42
CA VAL A 166 23.07 0.30 -0.66
C VAL A 166 23.59 1.70 -0.32
N THR A 167 22.83 2.72 -0.72
CA THR A 167 22.99 4.09 -0.25
C THR A 167 22.16 4.29 1.02
N ASP A 168 22.83 4.69 2.11
CA ASP A 168 22.14 5.09 3.33
C ASP A 168 21.37 6.40 3.13
N ILE A 169 20.12 6.45 3.61
CA ILE A 169 19.23 7.61 3.39
C ILE A 169 18.53 8.08 4.69
N PRO A 170 19.29 8.50 5.70
CA PRO A 170 18.71 9.08 6.91
C PRO A 170 17.90 10.33 6.57
N GLU A 171 16.77 10.55 7.23
CA GLU A 171 15.93 11.74 7.01
C GLU A 171 15.51 11.96 5.53
N CYS A 172 15.17 10.87 4.82
CA CYS A 172 14.67 10.93 3.45
C CYS A 172 13.52 11.95 3.31
N ARG A 173 13.66 12.93 2.43
CA ARG A 173 12.69 14.01 2.21
C ARG A 173 11.34 13.54 1.68
N ALA A 174 11.28 12.38 1.02
CA ALA A 174 10.04 11.82 0.53
C ALA A 174 9.26 11.06 1.62
N HIS A 175 9.95 10.51 2.62
CA HIS A 175 9.33 9.70 3.67
C HIS A 175 8.47 10.53 4.62
N HIS A 176 7.35 9.95 5.04
CA HIS A 176 6.61 10.43 6.20
C HIS A 176 7.54 10.56 7.42
N PRO A 177 7.42 11.62 8.26
CA PRO A 177 8.30 11.82 9.42
C PRO A 177 8.41 10.59 10.32
N SER A 178 7.28 9.92 10.58
CA SER A 178 7.25 8.68 11.38
C SER A 178 8.11 7.55 10.81
N ILE A 179 8.28 7.44 9.48
CA ILE A 179 9.19 6.45 8.89
C ILE A 179 10.64 6.81 9.22
N ASN A 180 11.04 8.08 9.05
CA ASN A 180 12.40 8.51 9.38
C ASN A 180 12.70 8.31 10.88
N ALA A 181 11.73 8.66 11.75
CA ALA A 181 11.84 8.40 13.19
C ALA A 181 11.97 6.91 13.50
N ALA A 182 11.21 6.03 12.83
CA ALA A 182 11.28 4.59 13.03
C ALA A 182 12.60 4.00 12.48
N VAL A 183 13.15 4.54 11.39
CA VAL A 183 14.47 4.16 10.86
C VAL A 183 15.57 4.55 11.86
N LYS A 184 15.49 5.75 12.45
CA LYS A 184 16.42 6.19 13.50
C LYS A 184 16.37 5.27 14.71
N LEU A 185 15.17 4.89 15.16
CA LEU A 185 15.00 3.95 16.27
C LEU A 185 15.54 2.55 15.94
N LEU A 186 15.27 2.06 14.72
CA LEU A 186 15.81 0.77 14.26
C LEU A 186 17.33 0.78 14.23
N ARG A 187 17.94 1.87 13.76
CA ARG A 187 19.40 2.04 13.75
C ARG A 187 20.01 1.92 15.14
N GLN A 188 19.43 2.59 16.13
CA GLN A 188 19.85 2.49 17.53
C GLN A 188 19.76 1.04 18.02
N GLY A 189 18.64 0.36 17.77
CA GLY A 189 18.46 -1.04 18.15
C GLY A 189 19.44 -1.99 17.47
N ILE A 190 19.81 -1.74 16.21
CA ILE A 190 20.83 -2.52 15.49
C ILE A 190 22.19 -2.40 16.18
N SER A 191 22.62 -1.17 16.47
CA SER A 191 23.92 -0.89 17.07
C SER A 191 24.00 -1.39 18.52
N GLU A 192 23.00 -1.10 19.35
CA GLU A 192 23.01 -1.45 20.78
C GLU A 192 22.94 -2.97 21.02
N LEU A 193 22.21 -3.70 20.18
CA LEU A 193 22.02 -5.14 20.33
C LEU A 193 22.94 -5.98 19.43
N ASN A 194 23.86 -5.33 18.71
CA ASN A 194 24.77 -5.98 17.79
C ASN A 194 24.05 -6.89 16.77
N ILE A 195 22.94 -6.40 16.22
CA ILE A 195 22.16 -7.06 15.18
C ILE A 195 22.95 -6.98 13.89
N GLN A 196 23.13 -8.10 13.20
CA GLN A 196 23.96 -8.16 12.01
C GLN A 196 23.13 -7.82 10.76
N PRO A 197 23.38 -6.67 10.08
CA PRO A 197 22.77 -6.41 8.77
C PRO A 197 23.13 -7.51 7.78
N TYR A 198 22.24 -7.81 6.83
CA TYR A 198 22.45 -8.92 5.89
C TYR A 198 23.70 -8.74 5.03
N ASP A 199 24.40 -9.85 4.79
CA ASP A 199 25.52 -9.93 3.88
C ASP A 199 25.04 -10.66 2.62
N GLU A 200 24.93 -9.93 1.51
CA GLU A 200 24.31 -10.44 0.29
C GLU A 200 25.24 -11.37 -0.49
N ASP A 201 26.54 -11.07 -0.52
CA ASP A 201 27.55 -11.88 -1.18
C ASP A 201 27.71 -13.24 -0.46
N ALA A 202 27.74 -13.22 0.87
CA ALA A 202 27.82 -14.45 1.66
C ALA A 202 26.45 -15.14 1.83
N GLY A 203 25.34 -14.42 1.64
CA GLY A 203 24.00 -14.89 1.95
C GLY A 203 23.73 -15.11 3.45
N THR A 204 24.51 -14.47 4.32
CA THR A 204 24.52 -14.69 5.78
C THR A 204 24.02 -13.48 6.57
N ARG A 205 24.10 -13.53 7.91
CA ARG A 205 23.65 -12.49 8.86
C ARG A 205 22.13 -12.36 8.90
N GLU A 206 21.60 -11.38 9.64
CA GLU A 206 20.26 -11.45 10.22
C GLU A 206 19.22 -10.59 9.48
N LEU A 207 19.37 -9.26 9.52
CA LEU A 207 18.33 -8.35 9.06
C LEU A 207 18.54 -7.94 7.60
N ARG A 208 17.66 -8.42 6.70
CA ARG A 208 17.78 -8.21 5.25
C ARG A 208 17.21 -6.90 4.77
N TYR A 209 15.99 -6.65 5.21
CA TYR A 209 15.19 -5.49 4.84
C TYR A 209 14.29 -5.10 6.01
N VAL A 210 13.82 -3.87 5.99
CA VAL A 210 12.68 -3.43 6.79
C VAL A 210 11.62 -2.85 5.87
N GLN A 211 10.38 -3.31 6.02
CA GLN A 211 9.22 -2.63 5.45
C GLN A 211 8.55 -1.80 6.55
N MET A 212 8.26 -0.54 6.24
CA MET A 212 7.54 0.37 7.11
C MET A 212 6.29 0.89 6.40
N ALA A 213 5.15 0.80 7.08
CA ALA A 213 3.89 1.36 6.61
C ALA A 213 3.29 2.26 7.70
N VAL A 214 3.00 3.50 7.37
CA VAL A 214 2.33 4.44 8.27
C VAL A 214 0.84 4.19 8.22
N THR A 215 0.21 4.12 9.39
CA THR A 215 -1.23 4.29 9.56
C THR A 215 -1.54 5.68 10.12
N MET A 216 -2.47 6.36 9.48
CA MET A 216 -3.08 7.61 9.95
C MET A 216 -4.53 7.38 10.41
N TYR A 217 -4.87 6.14 10.76
CA TYR A 217 -6.22 5.77 11.15
C TYR A 217 -6.56 6.29 12.55
N ASN A 218 -7.27 7.41 12.56
CA ASN A 218 -8.03 7.91 13.71
C ASN A 218 -9.12 8.83 13.17
N THR A 219 -10.29 8.27 12.83
CA THR A 219 -11.36 9.02 12.15
C THR A 219 -12.01 10.09 13.04
N SER A 220 -11.74 10.07 14.35
CA SER A 220 -12.27 11.01 15.34
C SER A 220 -11.55 12.36 15.37
N ILE A 221 -10.41 12.51 14.68
CA ILE A 221 -9.64 13.77 14.64
C ILE A 221 -9.44 14.27 13.19
N PRO A 222 -9.10 15.56 12.98
CA PRO A 222 -8.80 16.12 11.66
C PRO A 222 -7.61 15.46 10.95
N VAL A 223 -7.60 15.49 9.61
CA VAL A 223 -6.61 14.78 8.76
C VAL A 223 -5.17 15.26 9.00
N ASP A 224 -4.96 16.55 9.24
CA ASP A 224 -3.66 17.14 9.60
C ASP A 224 -3.13 16.54 10.90
N LYS A 225 -3.99 16.40 11.92
CA LYS A 225 -3.61 15.78 13.20
C LYS A 225 -3.34 14.29 13.06
N ARG A 226 -4.11 13.57 12.22
CA ARG A 226 -3.83 12.16 11.91
C ARG A 226 -2.47 11.98 11.24
N TYR A 227 -2.11 12.89 10.35
CA TYR A 227 -0.82 12.89 9.66
C TYR A 227 0.33 13.10 10.65
N GLU A 228 0.24 14.14 11.50
CA GLU A 228 1.23 14.41 12.55
C GLU A 228 1.41 13.22 13.51
N GLN A 229 0.33 12.52 13.84
CA GLN A 229 0.30 11.38 14.76
C GLN A 229 0.45 10.02 14.07
N GLY A 230 0.88 9.98 12.81
CA GLY A 230 0.99 8.74 12.04
C GLY A 230 1.87 7.70 12.75
N ARG A 231 1.36 6.47 12.92
CA ARG A 231 2.05 5.37 13.59
C ARG A 231 2.57 4.34 12.59
N VAL A 232 3.66 3.65 12.89
CA VAL A 232 4.36 2.79 11.93
C VAL A 232 4.16 1.32 12.23
N GLN A 233 3.67 0.55 11.27
CA GLN A 233 3.85 -0.89 11.23
C GLN A 233 5.24 -1.19 10.69
N VAL A 234 6.07 -1.83 11.50
CA VAL A 234 7.43 -2.24 11.16
C VAL A 234 7.45 -3.74 10.87
N SER A 235 7.90 -4.12 9.69
CA SER A 235 8.06 -5.51 9.27
C SER A 235 9.54 -5.80 9.04
N LEU A 236 10.13 -6.61 9.92
CA LEU A 236 11.52 -7.02 9.86
C LEU A 236 11.65 -8.23 8.92
N VAL A 237 12.40 -8.10 7.83
CA VAL A 237 12.72 -9.24 6.96
C VAL A 237 13.97 -9.92 7.49
N TRP A 238 13.77 -11.05 8.14
CA TRP A 238 14.78 -11.77 8.89
C TRP A 238 15.28 -12.99 8.10
N ASN A 239 16.60 -13.12 8.00
CA ASN A 239 17.27 -14.21 7.30
C ASN A 239 17.27 -15.49 8.16
N SER A 240 16.09 -16.08 8.27
CA SER A 240 15.86 -17.36 8.93
C SER A 240 14.70 -18.07 8.29
N ARG A 241 14.60 -19.38 8.51
CA ARG A 241 13.45 -20.15 8.06
C ARG A 241 12.22 -19.79 8.87
N ASP A 242 12.39 -19.53 10.17
CA ASP A 242 11.31 -19.17 11.09
C ASP A 242 11.76 -18.64 12.46
N GLU A 243 10.78 -18.38 13.32
CA GLU A 243 10.90 -17.87 14.69
C GLU A 243 11.64 -18.80 15.68
N ARG A 244 12.01 -20.03 15.26
CA ARG A 244 12.72 -21.00 16.10
C ARG A 244 14.18 -21.20 15.68
N SER A 245 14.62 -20.46 14.66
CA SER A 245 15.99 -20.53 14.14
C SER A 245 17.01 -19.96 15.14
N GLN A 246 18.29 -20.28 14.97
CA GLN A 246 19.36 -19.98 15.94
C GLN A 246 19.47 -18.49 16.33
N ASN A 247 19.12 -17.57 15.42
CA ASN A 247 19.16 -16.12 15.64
C ASN A 247 17.83 -15.54 16.19
N ALA A 248 16.91 -16.39 16.66
CA ALA A 248 15.61 -15.95 17.20
C ALA A 248 15.74 -15.08 18.45
N GLU A 249 16.76 -15.31 19.28
CA GLU A 249 17.01 -14.50 20.49
C GLU A 249 17.29 -13.03 20.14
N LYS A 250 18.16 -12.79 19.15
CA LYS A 250 18.45 -11.43 18.66
C LYS A 250 17.23 -10.75 18.07
N LEU A 251 16.40 -11.49 17.34
CA LEU A 251 15.12 -10.98 16.86
C LEU A 251 14.21 -10.59 18.04
N ALA A 252 14.10 -11.43 19.06
CA ALA A 252 13.32 -11.14 20.26
C ALA A 252 13.81 -9.89 21.00
N LEU A 253 15.13 -9.75 21.19
CA LEU A 253 15.73 -8.57 21.81
C LEU A 253 15.42 -7.28 21.02
N LEU A 254 15.55 -7.33 19.68
CA LEU A 254 15.24 -6.19 18.82
C LEU A 254 13.75 -5.81 18.89
N ILE A 255 12.85 -6.79 18.90
CA ILE A 255 11.41 -6.55 19.06
C ILE A 255 11.11 -5.83 20.38
N GLU A 256 11.67 -6.31 21.49
CA GLU A 256 11.47 -5.69 22.80
C GLU A 256 12.09 -4.29 22.88
N PHE A 257 13.24 -4.05 22.25
CA PHE A 257 13.83 -2.73 22.15
C PHE A 257 12.93 -1.75 21.39
N LEU A 258 12.47 -2.13 20.19
CA LEU A 258 11.60 -1.29 19.36
C LEU A 258 10.26 -1.02 20.06
N TRP A 259 9.69 -2.04 20.70
CA TRP A 259 8.40 -1.92 21.38
C TRP A 259 8.48 -1.07 22.65
N ARG A 260 9.56 -1.20 23.44
CA ARG A 260 9.77 -0.42 24.65
C ARG A 260 9.96 1.07 24.35
N ASN A 261 10.74 1.38 23.32
CA ASN A 261 11.11 2.76 22.99
C ASN A 261 10.10 3.45 22.05
N GLY A 262 9.34 2.69 21.26
CA GLY A 262 8.42 3.22 20.26
C GLY A 262 6.96 2.83 20.45
N GLY A 263 6.63 1.85 21.29
CA GLY A 263 5.25 1.41 21.50
C GLY A 263 4.40 2.38 22.34
N PRO A 264 3.18 1.98 22.74
CA PRO A 264 2.22 2.87 23.42
C PRO A 264 2.68 3.46 24.75
N LYS A 265 3.62 2.79 25.44
CA LYS A 265 4.22 3.26 26.70
C LYS A 265 5.48 4.11 26.49
N GLY A 266 6.01 4.15 25.26
CA GLY A 266 7.11 5.04 24.90
C GLY A 266 6.63 6.48 24.81
N SER A 267 7.55 7.44 24.91
CA SER A 267 7.25 8.87 24.93
C SER A 267 6.55 9.39 23.66
N VAL A 268 6.65 8.67 22.53
CA VAL A 268 6.18 9.15 21.22
C VAL A 268 5.03 8.32 20.64
N HIS A 269 4.73 7.11 21.19
CA HIS A 269 3.76 6.15 20.62
C HIS A 269 3.88 6.03 19.08
N LEU A 270 5.10 5.78 18.61
CA LEU A 270 5.47 5.76 17.20
C LEU A 270 5.10 4.46 16.49
N ILE A 271 5.23 3.31 17.17
CA ILE A 271 5.12 1.98 16.59
C ILE A 271 3.71 1.43 16.80
N HIS A 272 3.01 1.20 15.69
CA HIS A 272 1.68 0.58 15.66
C HIS A 272 1.78 -0.93 15.90
N SER A 273 2.65 -1.60 15.14
CA SER A 273 2.90 -3.04 15.30
C SER A 273 4.23 -3.48 14.73
N ILE A 274 4.69 -4.63 15.20
CA ILE A 274 5.93 -5.27 14.74
C ILE A 274 5.58 -6.64 14.16
N TRP A 275 6.11 -6.88 12.97
CA TRP A 275 5.98 -8.12 12.21
C TRP A 275 7.36 -8.64 11.82
N ALA A 276 7.45 -9.96 11.63
CA ALA A 276 8.60 -10.60 11.03
C ALA A 276 8.17 -11.32 9.74
N ASN A 277 8.98 -11.17 8.71
CA ASN A 277 8.95 -11.99 7.51
C ASN A 277 10.23 -12.81 7.45
N PHE A 278 10.11 -14.13 7.31
CA PHE A 278 11.24 -15.05 7.30
C PHE A 278 11.62 -15.41 5.87
N GLN A 279 12.86 -15.09 5.47
CA GLN A 279 13.30 -15.16 4.07
C GLN A 279 14.79 -15.50 3.95
N THR A 280 15.10 -16.69 3.47
CA THR A 280 16.47 -17.23 3.28
C THR A 280 16.92 -17.33 1.82
N SER A 281 16.07 -16.99 0.85
CA SER A 281 16.41 -17.04 -0.58
C SER A 281 17.47 -16.01 -0.93
N THR A 282 18.46 -16.39 -1.74
CA THR A 282 19.48 -15.49 -2.31
C THR A 282 18.99 -14.75 -3.57
N SER A 283 17.72 -14.90 -3.94
CA SER A 283 17.12 -14.14 -5.04
C SER A 283 16.78 -12.70 -4.64
N ASN A 284 16.41 -11.88 -5.62
CA ASN A 284 15.97 -10.49 -5.44
C ASN A 284 14.59 -10.35 -4.77
N ILE A 285 13.97 -11.45 -4.36
CA ILE A 285 12.67 -11.43 -3.69
C ILE A 285 12.85 -10.93 -2.24
N ILE A 286 12.24 -9.80 -1.93
CA ILE A 286 12.30 -9.19 -0.60
C ILE A 286 11.60 -10.05 0.46
N PHE A 287 10.41 -10.58 0.16
CA PHE A 287 9.60 -11.28 1.16
C PHE A 287 9.55 -12.78 0.94
N GLY A 288 9.72 -13.55 2.01
CA GLY A 288 9.36 -14.96 2.04
C GLY A 288 7.86 -15.16 2.26
N HIS A 289 7.42 -16.41 2.27
CA HIS A 289 6.01 -16.74 2.48
C HIS A 289 5.60 -16.79 3.95
N LYS A 290 6.55 -16.86 4.88
CA LYS A 290 6.28 -17.02 6.32
C LYS A 290 6.28 -15.66 7.02
N TRP A 291 5.09 -15.24 7.43
CA TRP A 291 4.87 -14.02 8.21
C TRP A 291 4.46 -14.35 9.64
N ARG A 292 4.92 -13.52 10.58
CA ARG A 292 4.54 -13.57 11.99
C ARG A 292 4.24 -12.17 12.52
N HIS A 293 3.07 -12.04 13.14
CA HIS A 293 2.75 -10.90 13.98
C HIS A 293 3.41 -11.11 15.34
N LEU A 294 4.11 -10.09 15.86
CA LEU A 294 4.94 -10.21 17.06
C LEU A 294 4.43 -9.31 18.20
N LYS A 295 4.13 -8.04 17.90
CA LYS A 295 3.64 -7.06 18.90
C LYS A 295 2.66 -6.07 18.28
N GLY A 296 1.85 -5.47 19.14
CA GLY A 296 0.93 -4.39 18.80
C GLY A 296 -0.31 -4.83 18.04
N GLU A 297 -0.95 -3.89 17.35
CA GLU A 297 -2.19 -4.12 16.64
C GLU A 297 -1.97 -5.05 15.43
N ARG A 298 -2.84 -6.06 15.29
CA ARG A 298 -2.72 -7.04 14.20
C ARG A 298 -3.12 -6.42 12.86
N ASP A 299 -4.23 -5.71 12.80
CA ASP A 299 -4.76 -5.18 11.54
C ASP A 299 -4.30 -3.74 11.33
N LEU A 300 -3.68 -3.45 10.19
CA LEU A 300 -3.38 -2.08 9.79
C LEU A 300 -4.61 -1.48 9.11
N TRP A 301 -5.34 -0.65 9.85
CA TRP A 301 -6.49 0.07 9.31
C TRP A 301 -6.05 1.38 8.67
N GLU A 302 -6.77 1.75 7.62
CA GLU A 302 -6.72 3.06 6.98
C GLU A 302 -8.11 3.48 6.51
N HIS A 303 -8.34 4.78 6.37
CA HIS A 303 -9.61 5.31 5.88
C HIS A 303 -9.45 5.92 4.48
N TYR A 304 -9.97 5.23 3.47
CA TYR A 304 -9.86 5.62 2.06
C TYR A 304 -11.24 5.75 1.43
N GLY A 305 -11.47 6.84 0.69
CA GLY A 305 -12.64 7.00 -0.16
C GLY A 305 -13.97 6.73 0.54
N GLY A 306 -14.06 7.06 1.83
CA GLY A 306 -15.24 6.88 2.68
C GLY A 306 -15.39 5.51 3.35
N VAL A 307 -14.39 4.63 3.28
CA VAL A 307 -14.43 3.27 3.86
C VAL A 307 -13.15 2.94 4.63
N ASP A 308 -13.32 2.14 5.69
CA ASP A 308 -12.20 1.57 6.44
C ASP A 308 -11.66 0.34 5.73
N ILE A 309 -10.35 0.37 5.45
CA ILE A 309 -9.62 -0.68 4.75
C ILE A 309 -8.58 -1.28 5.68
N SER A 310 -8.61 -2.60 5.79
CA SER A 310 -7.56 -3.40 6.44
C SER A 310 -6.52 -3.81 5.41
N LEU A 311 -5.25 -3.59 5.72
CA LEU A 311 -4.14 -4.00 4.87
C LEU A 311 -3.18 -4.90 5.65
N ASP A 312 -3.09 -6.17 5.26
CA ASP A 312 -2.03 -7.06 5.75
C ASP A 312 -0.63 -6.54 5.33
N PRO A 313 0.44 -6.91 6.05
CA PRO A 313 1.81 -6.49 5.71
C PRO A 313 2.27 -6.92 4.32
N CYS A 314 1.77 -8.04 3.80
CA CYS A 314 2.06 -8.50 2.44
C CYS A 314 1.21 -7.80 1.37
N SER A 315 0.17 -7.07 1.77
CA SER A 315 -0.73 -6.39 0.84
C SER A 315 -0.05 -5.20 0.18
N PHE A 316 -0.24 -5.08 -1.13
CA PHE A 316 0.05 -3.83 -1.82
C PHE A 316 -0.81 -2.71 -1.24
N GLY A 317 -0.18 -1.59 -0.93
CA GLY A 317 -0.85 -0.39 -0.45
C GLY A 317 -0.21 0.82 -1.10
N GLN A 318 -1.02 1.84 -1.33
CA GLN A 318 -0.58 3.05 -2.01
C GLN A 318 0.39 3.82 -1.13
N ALA A 319 1.54 4.19 -1.70
CA ALA A 319 2.59 4.85 -0.95
C ALA A 319 2.24 6.31 -0.63
N ASN A 320 1.40 6.97 -1.43
CA ASN A 320 0.89 8.31 -1.19
C ASN A 320 -0.60 8.24 -0.82
N THR A 321 -0.87 8.05 0.47
CA THR A 321 -2.21 7.75 0.99
C THR A 321 -3.19 8.92 0.82
N LEU A 322 -2.73 10.15 1.05
CA LEU A 322 -3.57 11.35 0.88
C LEU A 322 -3.97 11.57 -0.58
N SER A 323 -3.02 11.46 -1.52
CA SER A 323 -3.32 11.65 -2.95
C SER A 323 -4.20 10.53 -3.49
N PHE A 324 -3.96 9.29 -3.05
CA PHE A 324 -4.81 8.16 -3.40
C PHE A 324 -6.24 8.33 -2.88
N ASN A 325 -6.41 8.84 -1.66
CA ASN A 325 -7.73 9.18 -1.13
C ASN A 325 -8.43 10.24 -2.01
N SER A 326 -7.74 11.31 -2.41
CA SER A 326 -8.29 12.31 -3.35
C SER A 326 -8.65 11.71 -4.72
N LEU A 327 -7.83 10.79 -5.23
CA LEU A 327 -8.11 10.07 -6.48
C LEU A 327 -9.42 9.28 -6.38
N LEU A 328 -9.65 8.53 -5.29
CA LEU A 328 -10.89 7.76 -5.08
C LEU A 328 -12.12 8.67 -5.05
N HIS A 329 -12.05 9.82 -4.37
CA HIS A 329 -13.15 10.78 -4.35
C HIS A 329 -13.48 11.32 -5.74
N LYS A 330 -12.46 11.54 -6.59
CA LYS A 330 -12.65 11.94 -7.99
C LYS A 330 -13.22 10.81 -8.82
N LEU A 331 -12.65 9.61 -8.72
CA LEU A 331 -13.14 8.41 -9.41
C LEU A 331 -14.64 8.19 -9.15
N ASN A 332 -15.06 8.28 -7.89
CA ASN A 332 -16.46 8.10 -7.49
C ASN A 332 -17.42 9.13 -8.11
N LYS A 333 -16.93 10.28 -8.62
CA LYS A 333 -17.75 11.24 -9.37
C LYS A 333 -18.03 10.77 -10.80
N TYR A 334 -17.10 10.04 -11.41
CA TYR A 334 -17.23 9.52 -12.76
C TYR A 334 -18.05 8.25 -12.85
N VAL A 335 -18.28 7.54 -11.74
CA VAL A 335 -19.13 6.33 -11.72
C VAL A 335 -20.62 6.72 -11.79
N PRO A 336 -21.35 6.35 -12.85
CA PRO A 336 -22.77 6.66 -12.98
C PRO A 336 -23.62 5.96 -11.91
N ARG A 337 -24.75 6.59 -11.55
CA ARG A 337 -25.72 5.97 -10.64
C ARG A 337 -26.36 4.74 -11.32
N GLY A 338 -26.55 3.68 -10.56
CA GLY A 338 -27.08 2.40 -11.04
C GLY A 338 -26.03 1.48 -11.67
N SER A 339 -24.73 1.83 -11.63
CA SER A 339 -23.70 1.02 -12.29
C SER A 339 -23.52 -0.35 -11.65
N THR A 340 -23.16 -1.33 -12.47
CA THR A 340 -22.59 -2.61 -12.04
C THR A 340 -21.09 -2.53 -12.30
N VAL A 341 -20.28 -2.57 -11.26
CA VAL A 341 -18.84 -2.29 -11.36
C VAL A 341 -18.04 -3.58 -11.18
N VAL A 342 -17.02 -3.75 -12.02
CA VAL A 342 -16.01 -4.81 -11.88
C VAL A 342 -14.67 -4.12 -11.62
N ASP A 343 -14.10 -4.37 -10.45
CA ASP A 343 -12.78 -3.91 -10.04
C ASP A 343 -11.76 -5.02 -10.36
N MET A 344 -11.01 -4.84 -11.44
CA MET A 344 -10.01 -5.80 -11.91
C MET A 344 -8.65 -5.49 -11.29
N TYR A 345 -7.90 -6.54 -10.90
CA TYR A 345 -6.66 -6.40 -10.12
C TYR A 345 -6.91 -5.65 -8.80
N SER A 346 -8.02 -5.99 -8.16
CA SER A 346 -8.59 -5.24 -7.05
C SER A 346 -7.70 -5.19 -5.80
N GLY A 347 -6.69 -6.08 -5.68
CA GLY A 347 -5.85 -6.18 -4.51
C GLY A 347 -6.68 -6.48 -3.27
N ALA A 348 -6.58 -5.64 -2.24
CA ALA A 348 -7.44 -5.70 -1.05
C ALA A 348 -8.86 -5.16 -1.28
N GLY A 349 -9.21 -4.78 -2.51
CA GLY A 349 -10.52 -4.24 -2.93
C GLY A 349 -10.75 -2.77 -2.59
N VAL A 350 -9.70 -1.97 -2.40
CA VAL A 350 -9.83 -0.58 -1.93
C VAL A 350 -10.68 0.27 -2.88
N ILE A 351 -10.47 0.14 -4.19
CA ILE A 351 -11.20 0.89 -5.20
C ILE A 351 -12.66 0.45 -5.21
N GLY A 352 -12.91 -0.85 -5.38
CA GLY A 352 -14.26 -1.40 -5.40
C GLY A 352 -15.07 -1.11 -4.13
N LEU A 353 -14.46 -1.26 -2.95
CA LEU A 353 -15.12 -0.94 -1.67
C LEU A 353 -15.41 0.56 -1.53
N SER A 354 -14.53 1.45 -2.01
CA SER A 354 -14.82 2.88 -2.05
C SER A 354 -15.99 3.21 -3.00
N VAL A 355 -16.03 2.57 -4.17
CA VAL A 355 -17.14 2.72 -5.11
C VAL A 355 -18.45 2.21 -4.49
N ALA A 356 -18.42 1.09 -3.76
CA ALA A 356 -19.58 0.60 -3.01
C ALA A 356 -20.04 1.59 -1.93
N ALA A 357 -19.11 2.16 -1.17
CA ALA A 357 -19.38 3.15 -0.12
C ALA A 357 -20.01 4.44 -0.67
N SER A 358 -19.80 4.77 -1.95
CA SER A 358 -20.42 5.93 -2.61
C SER A 358 -21.95 5.82 -2.76
N ARG A 359 -22.56 4.64 -2.54
CA ARG A 359 -24.01 4.35 -2.69
C ARG A 359 -24.57 4.64 -4.08
N LYS A 360 -23.72 4.71 -5.10
CA LYS A 360 -24.13 4.94 -6.50
C LYS A 360 -24.35 3.65 -7.28
N CYS A 361 -23.76 2.54 -6.87
CA CYS A 361 -23.72 1.31 -7.66
C CYS A 361 -24.75 0.27 -7.20
N ARG A 362 -25.24 -0.53 -8.15
CA ARG A 362 -26.08 -1.70 -7.86
C ARG A 362 -25.27 -2.88 -7.33
N SER A 363 -24.06 -3.07 -7.85
CA SER A 363 -23.15 -4.13 -7.39
C SER A 363 -21.70 -3.81 -7.70
N VAL A 364 -20.81 -4.42 -6.92
CA VAL A 364 -19.35 -4.37 -7.11
C VAL A 364 -18.79 -5.78 -7.07
N LYS A 365 -18.01 -6.16 -8.09
CA LYS A 365 -17.26 -7.42 -8.12
C LYS A 365 -15.76 -7.11 -8.17
N CYS A 366 -15.04 -7.45 -7.10
CA CYS A 366 -13.60 -7.38 -7.02
C CYS A 366 -12.98 -8.68 -7.56
N VAL A 367 -11.97 -8.55 -8.41
CA VAL A 367 -11.27 -9.64 -9.09
C VAL A 367 -9.79 -9.55 -8.79
N GLU A 368 -9.20 -10.63 -8.27
CA GLU A 368 -7.80 -10.67 -7.84
C GLU A 368 -7.20 -12.07 -8.04
N ILE A 369 -5.89 -12.17 -8.32
CA ILE A 369 -5.19 -13.45 -8.44
C ILE A 369 -4.50 -13.85 -7.13
N ASN A 370 -4.09 -12.87 -6.32
CA ASN A 370 -3.42 -13.10 -5.05
C ASN A 370 -4.43 -13.50 -3.95
N LYS A 371 -4.43 -14.80 -3.63
CA LYS A 371 -5.26 -15.41 -2.59
C LYS A 371 -5.04 -14.82 -1.19
N GLN A 372 -3.85 -14.28 -0.90
CA GLN A 372 -3.53 -13.75 0.43
C GLN A 372 -4.33 -12.49 0.76
N LEU A 373 -4.80 -11.75 -0.25
CA LEU A 373 -5.49 -10.47 -0.07
C LEU A 373 -6.98 -10.62 0.26
N LYS A 374 -7.52 -11.84 0.13
CA LYS A 374 -8.93 -12.13 0.43
C LYS A 374 -9.30 -11.77 1.87
N MET A 375 -8.42 -12.04 2.84
CA MET A 375 -8.68 -11.73 4.25
C MET A 375 -8.73 -10.22 4.51
N SER A 376 -7.80 -9.45 3.92
CA SER A 376 -7.83 -7.98 3.94
C SER A 376 -9.16 -7.44 3.37
N PHE A 377 -9.62 -8.00 2.24
CA PHE A 377 -10.92 -7.65 1.66
C PHE A 377 -12.09 -7.97 2.58
N GLU A 378 -12.18 -9.20 3.11
CA GLU A 378 -13.31 -9.64 3.93
C GLU A 378 -13.43 -8.81 5.21
N LYS A 379 -12.30 -8.49 5.86
CA LYS A 379 -12.26 -7.57 7.01
C LYS A 379 -12.73 -6.16 6.66
N SER A 380 -12.31 -5.65 5.50
CA SER A 380 -12.70 -4.30 5.06
C SER A 380 -14.20 -4.25 4.73
N ALA A 381 -14.68 -5.26 4.00
CA ALA A 381 -16.09 -5.39 3.62
C ALA A 381 -17.02 -5.57 4.82
N SER A 382 -16.57 -6.24 5.90
CA SER A 382 -17.38 -6.43 7.10
C SER A 382 -17.63 -5.14 7.89
N ARG A 383 -16.83 -4.08 7.68
CA ARG A 383 -17.04 -2.74 8.26
C ARG A 383 -17.90 -1.82 7.39
N LEU A 384 -18.34 -2.26 6.22
CA LEU A 384 -19.24 -1.46 5.41
C LEU A 384 -20.63 -1.33 6.08
N PRO A 385 -21.30 -0.17 5.95
CA PRO A 385 -22.65 -0.02 6.47
C PRO A 385 -23.62 -1.05 5.86
N THR A 386 -24.50 -1.62 6.67
CA THR A 386 -25.48 -2.63 6.23
C THR A 386 -26.57 -2.05 5.32
N ASN A 387 -26.78 -0.73 5.34
CA ASN A 387 -27.82 -0.02 4.60
C ASN A 387 -27.32 0.69 3.32
N LEU A 388 -26.27 0.18 2.68
CA LEU A 388 -25.69 0.80 1.48
C LEU A 388 -26.60 0.79 0.23
N GLY A 389 -27.67 -0.02 0.22
CA GLY A 389 -28.56 -0.16 -0.94
C GLY A 389 -27.91 -0.86 -2.13
N ILE A 390 -26.77 -1.52 -1.91
CA ILE A 390 -26.04 -2.31 -2.91
C ILE A 390 -26.53 -3.77 -2.86
N ALA A 391 -26.82 -4.35 -4.01
CA ALA A 391 -27.37 -5.71 -4.11
C ALA A 391 -26.31 -6.77 -3.83
N SER A 392 -25.05 -6.53 -4.22
CA SER A 392 -23.95 -7.45 -3.93
C SER A 392 -22.58 -6.78 -3.96
N ILE A 393 -21.72 -7.24 -3.06
CA ILE A 393 -20.28 -7.00 -3.06
C ILE A 393 -19.61 -8.37 -3.01
N CYS A 394 -18.77 -8.70 -3.97
CA CYS A 394 -18.13 -10.01 -4.04
C CYS A 394 -16.64 -9.90 -4.37
N TYR A 395 -15.86 -10.84 -3.86
CA TYR A 395 -14.45 -10.98 -4.18
C TYR A 395 -14.22 -12.33 -4.85
N HIS A 396 -13.62 -12.29 -6.03
CA HIS A 396 -13.31 -13.48 -6.80
C HIS A 396 -11.81 -13.63 -6.92
N CYS A 397 -11.30 -14.73 -6.37
CA CYS A 397 -9.90 -15.09 -6.53
C CYS A 397 -9.73 -16.06 -7.70
N PHE A 398 -9.05 -15.62 -8.76
CA PHE A 398 -8.74 -16.49 -9.90
C PHE A 398 -7.67 -17.53 -9.53
N ALA A 399 -7.84 -18.76 -10.01
CA ALA A 399 -6.74 -19.71 -10.10
C ALA A 399 -6.03 -19.51 -11.46
N GLU A 400 -4.69 -19.60 -11.47
CA GLU A 400 -3.84 -19.38 -12.65
C GLU A 400 -4.25 -20.24 -13.88
N SER A 401 -4.97 -21.33 -13.67
CA SER A 401 -5.45 -22.25 -14.73
C SER A 401 -6.53 -21.71 -15.66
N CYS A 402 -6.92 -20.43 -15.57
CA CYS A 402 -7.97 -19.84 -16.41
C CYS A 402 -7.43 -18.89 -17.50
N PHE A 403 -6.11 -18.69 -17.61
CA PHE A 403 -5.47 -17.81 -18.59
C PHE A 403 -4.68 -18.54 -19.70
N ILE A 404 -4.86 -19.85 -19.85
CA ILE A 404 -4.26 -20.65 -20.93
C ILE A 404 -5.36 -21.29 -21.78
#